data_AF-A0A7U9XKG7-F1
#
_entry.id   AF-A0A7U9XKG7-F1
#
_cell.length_a   1.000
_cell.length_b   1.000
_cell.length_c   1.000
_cell.angle_alpha   90.00
_cell.angle_beta   90.00
_cell.angle_gamma   90.00
#
_symmetry.space_group_name_H-M   'P 1'
#
loop_
_entity.id
_entity.type
_entity.pdbx_description
1 polymer ?
#
loop_
_entity_poly.entity_id
_entity_poly.type
_entity_poly.pdbx_seq_one_letter_code
_entity_poly.pdbx_strand_id
1 'polypeptide(L)'
;MICFEPMGERNVDLGVHAGRIVVVSVYAGTRRNEIKFLRGGTSLKEKKVWRTAVHIFVFLYAVACLWLFWQQSVADLSVEGEIPYQSDLPLHISMIVEDGWYYSFTAYAYKLLYVLCGGSTFGIAFFLAAVCTATVYAMESLVCRLGKYEEKSWFTLLLALSLNLVMPVYVRAVGEYRYVSYQAGNIWHNSTYLCMRLAALIALLCYFRLEKKYRQGITWREWCAFALLNVVCTGIKPSFLLAFSPVMGFFLLADLFRRVPLKRILAFGSALLPSGLVLIWQNAVLFGEDTGNGIAFHPWYIFSRHATVTKLAVVCSVLFCVLTVLTTLKQLPKENEYRFIVAMSLLGFLEALCLVENGSRAVDGNFLWGYSFCLFVLFAVCAVKWLKPVQGRLRGILQAGLGLIYGWHLYCGLYFFVNLTAGATYWMK
;
A
#
# COMPACT_ATOMS: atom_id res chain seq x y z
N MET A 1 64.53 -14.28 -5.70
CA MET A 1 65.24 -13.47 -6.71
C MET A 1 64.43 -13.59 -7.99
N ILE A 2 63.80 -12.50 -8.38
CA ILE A 2 62.96 -12.40 -9.58
C ILE A 2 63.91 -12.20 -10.77
N CYS A 3 63.78 -13.01 -11.82
CA CYS A 3 64.28 -12.67 -13.15
C CYS A 3 63.12 -12.77 -14.14
N PHE A 4 62.90 -11.67 -14.84
CA PHE A 4 62.01 -11.48 -15.98
C PHE A 4 62.58 -12.17 -17.22
N GLU A 5 61.74 -12.60 -18.16
CA GLU A 5 61.61 -11.93 -19.48
C GLU A 5 60.50 -12.54 -20.37
N PRO A 6 60.01 -11.78 -21.38
CA PRO A 6 58.70 -11.96 -22.03
C PRO A 6 58.80 -12.62 -23.41
N MET A 7 57.69 -13.14 -23.93
CA MET A 7 57.43 -13.40 -25.35
C MET A 7 55.96 -13.86 -25.44
N GLY A 8 55.10 -13.45 -26.34
CA GLY A 8 55.20 -12.74 -27.62
C GLY A 8 53.91 -13.10 -28.37
N GLU A 9 53.28 -12.12 -29.01
CA GLU A 9 52.08 -12.30 -29.83
C GLU A 9 52.30 -13.39 -30.89
N ARG A 10 51.31 -14.27 -31.10
CA ARG A 10 51.19 -14.99 -32.38
C ARG A 10 49.74 -15.16 -32.82
N ASN A 11 49.56 -14.64 -34.02
CA ASN A 11 48.44 -14.62 -34.94
C ASN A 11 47.52 -15.85 -34.99
N VAL A 12 46.26 -15.51 -35.25
CA VAL A 12 45.15 -16.38 -35.66
C VAL A 12 45.40 -16.86 -37.09
N ASP A 13 45.31 -18.17 -37.32
CA ASP A 13 45.13 -18.75 -38.65
C ASP A 13 43.80 -19.54 -38.69
N LEU A 14 43.00 -19.23 -39.71
CA LEU A 14 41.68 -19.81 -39.99
C LEU A 14 41.84 -21.07 -40.84
N GLY A 15 41.45 -22.22 -40.30
CA GLY A 15 41.28 -23.48 -41.04
C GLY A 15 39.84 -23.96 -40.99
N VAL A 16 39.15 -23.96 -42.13
CA VAL A 16 37.83 -24.59 -42.29
C VAL A 16 38.04 -26.03 -42.75
N HIS A 17 37.74 -27.00 -41.88
CA HIS A 17 37.48 -28.38 -42.31
C HIS A 17 36.32 -29.00 -41.52
N ALA A 18 35.61 -29.86 -42.24
CA ALA A 18 34.30 -30.39 -41.95
C ALA A 18 34.25 -31.35 -40.75
N GLY A 19 33.09 -31.37 -40.10
CA GLY A 19 32.54 -32.57 -39.45
C GLY A 19 33.24 -33.06 -38.19
N ARG A 20 32.90 -32.46 -37.03
CA ARG A 20 32.72 -33.16 -35.75
C ARG A 20 32.09 -32.22 -34.73
N ILE A 21 30.96 -32.65 -34.16
CA ILE A 21 30.39 -32.06 -32.96
C ILE A 21 31.40 -32.30 -31.83
N VAL A 22 32.08 -31.25 -31.41
CA VAL A 22 32.83 -31.23 -30.16
C VAL A 22 32.05 -30.35 -29.19
N VAL A 23 31.43 -30.99 -28.21
CA VAL A 23 30.88 -30.33 -27.02
C VAL A 23 32.06 -29.76 -26.23
N VAL A 24 32.40 -28.49 -26.47
CA VAL A 24 33.32 -27.76 -25.60
C VAL A 24 32.48 -26.98 -24.60
N SER A 25 32.41 -27.54 -23.39
CA SER A 25 32.01 -26.83 -22.18
C SER A 25 32.98 -25.67 -21.97
N VAL A 26 32.53 -24.43 -22.23
CA VAL A 26 33.23 -23.22 -21.79
C VAL A 26 32.39 -22.57 -20.69
N TYR A 27 32.56 -23.12 -19.48
CA TYR A 27 32.25 -22.44 -18.24
C TYR A 27 33.32 -21.38 -17.98
N ALA A 28 33.21 -20.21 -18.61
CA ALA A 28 33.88 -18.98 -18.16
C ALA A 28 33.41 -17.80 -19.00
N GLY A 29 32.77 -16.80 -18.37
CA GLY A 29 32.75 -15.44 -18.96
C GLY A 29 31.40 -14.78 -19.21
N THR A 30 30.36 -15.02 -18.43
CA THR A 30 29.10 -14.22 -18.52
C THR A 30 28.60 -13.78 -17.15
N ARG A 31 29.40 -12.99 -16.43
CA ARG A 31 28.94 -12.26 -15.21
C ARG A 31 28.80 -10.74 -15.40
N ARG A 32 29.13 -10.18 -16.57
CA ARG A 32 29.12 -8.72 -16.78
C ARG A 32 28.09 -8.18 -17.77
N ASN A 33 27.49 -9.03 -18.60
CA ASN A 33 26.68 -8.56 -19.74
C ASN A 33 25.16 -8.74 -19.61
N GLU A 34 24.65 -9.44 -18.60
CA GLU A 34 23.20 -9.73 -18.51
C GLU A 34 22.42 -8.82 -17.55
N ILE A 35 23.11 -7.93 -16.82
CA ILE A 35 22.50 -6.75 -16.21
C ILE A 35 22.41 -5.62 -17.25
N LYS A 36 21.94 -5.90 -18.46
CA LYS A 36 21.68 -4.89 -19.50
C LYS A 36 20.20 -4.75 -19.84
N PHE A 37 19.39 -5.77 -19.58
CA PHE A 37 17.96 -5.71 -19.91
C PHE A 37 17.15 -4.84 -18.93
N LEU A 38 17.65 -4.63 -17.70
CA LEU A 38 17.09 -3.67 -16.73
C LEU A 38 17.99 -2.45 -16.48
N ARG A 39 19.22 -2.45 -17.02
CA ARG A 39 20.09 -1.27 -17.19
C ARG A 39 20.24 -1.00 -18.68
N GLY A 40 19.11 -0.83 -19.39
CA GLY A 40 19.14 -0.34 -20.76
C GLY A 40 20.10 0.85 -20.80
N GLY A 41 21.08 0.79 -21.71
CA GLY A 41 22.19 1.74 -21.88
C GLY A 41 21.65 3.11 -22.28
N THR A 42 20.91 3.71 -21.37
CA THR A 42 20.24 4.99 -21.51
C THR A 42 21.11 6.01 -20.82
N SER A 43 21.37 7.09 -21.53
CA SER A 43 22.18 8.18 -20.99
C SER A 43 21.53 8.73 -19.71
N LEU A 44 22.32 9.32 -18.82
CA LEU A 44 21.79 10.05 -17.65
C LEU A 44 20.72 11.07 -18.05
N LYS A 45 20.85 11.66 -19.25
CA LYS A 45 19.89 12.58 -19.84
C LYS A 45 18.54 11.88 -20.12
N GLU A 46 18.56 10.72 -20.75
CA GLU A 46 17.34 9.93 -21.02
C GLU A 46 16.65 9.47 -19.74
N LYS A 47 17.39 9.00 -18.74
CA LYS A 47 16.82 8.62 -17.44
C LYS A 47 16.11 9.80 -16.76
N LYS A 48 16.68 11.01 -16.86
CA LYS A 48 16.05 12.24 -16.37
C LYS A 48 14.77 12.57 -17.16
N VAL A 49 14.80 12.48 -18.49
CA VAL A 49 13.63 12.71 -19.34
C VAL A 49 12.47 11.79 -18.96
N TRP A 50 12.72 10.48 -18.83
CA TRP A 50 11.68 9.52 -18.43
C TRP A 50 11.16 9.78 -17.01
N ARG A 51 12.03 10.17 -16.07
CA ARG A 51 11.59 10.51 -14.71
C ARG A 51 10.69 11.75 -14.73
N THR A 52 11.03 12.76 -15.52
CA THR A 52 10.19 13.96 -15.72
C THR A 52 8.84 13.60 -16.33
N ALA A 53 8.80 12.71 -17.34
CA ALA A 53 7.55 12.24 -17.92
C ALA A 53 6.64 11.56 -16.88
N VAL A 54 7.21 10.73 -15.99
CA VAL A 54 6.44 10.11 -14.90
C VAL A 54 5.98 11.15 -13.88
N HIS A 55 6.77 12.19 -13.58
CA HIS A 55 6.31 13.30 -12.74
C HIS A 55 5.11 14.05 -13.35
N ILE A 56 5.04 14.18 -14.69
CA ILE A 56 3.88 14.73 -15.38
C ILE A 56 2.65 13.85 -15.13
N PHE A 57 2.78 12.51 -15.21
CA PHE A 57 1.65 11.61 -14.88
C PHE A 57 1.21 11.71 -13.42
N VAL A 58 2.15 11.85 -12.48
CA VAL A 58 1.82 12.08 -11.06
C VAL A 58 1.11 13.42 -10.89
N PHE A 59 1.53 14.46 -11.62
CA PHE A 59 0.85 15.76 -11.61
C PHE A 59 -0.56 15.69 -12.20
N LEU A 60 -0.76 15.00 -13.32
CA LEU A 60 -2.09 14.77 -13.90
C LEU A 60 -3.00 14.00 -12.94
N TYR A 61 -2.46 12.98 -12.26
CA TYR A 61 -3.18 12.28 -11.19
C TYR A 61 -3.55 13.24 -10.05
N ALA A 62 -2.65 14.13 -9.63
CA ALA A 62 -2.93 15.14 -8.60
C ALA A 62 -4.06 16.10 -9.00
N VAL A 63 -4.05 16.58 -10.25
CA VAL A 63 -5.11 17.44 -10.80
C VAL A 63 -6.44 16.70 -10.87
N ALA A 64 -6.45 15.44 -11.32
CA ALA A 64 -7.65 14.61 -11.34
C ALA A 64 -8.20 14.36 -9.92
N CYS A 65 -7.32 14.13 -8.93
CA CYS A 65 -7.71 14.03 -7.53
C CYS A 65 -8.29 15.35 -7.00
N LEU A 66 -7.69 16.50 -7.31
CA LEU A 66 -8.22 17.81 -6.90
C LEU A 66 -9.63 18.02 -7.45
N TRP A 67 -9.82 17.75 -8.74
CA TRP A 67 -11.13 17.81 -9.38
C TRP A 67 -12.13 16.89 -8.69
N LEU A 68 -11.77 15.61 -8.51
CA LEU A 68 -12.62 14.61 -7.87
C LEU A 68 -13.02 15.05 -6.45
N PHE A 69 -12.06 15.45 -5.61
CA PHE A 69 -12.35 15.80 -4.22
C PHE A 69 -13.13 17.10 -4.09
N TRP A 70 -12.96 18.04 -5.03
CA TRP A 70 -13.85 19.19 -5.09
C TRP A 70 -15.27 18.73 -5.37
N GLN A 71 -15.50 18.00 -6.47
CA GLN A 71 -16.85 17.53 -6.83
C GLN A 71 -17.49 16.69 -5.71
N GLN A 72 -16.72 15.79 -5.12
CA GLN A 72 -17.13 15.01 -3.95
C GLN A 72 -17.49 15.88 -2.75
N SER A 73 -16.79 17.00 -2.50
CA SER A 73 -17.06 17.86 -1.34
C SER A 73 -18.33 18.70 -1.45
N VAL A 74 -18.83 18.90 -2.67
CA VAL A 74 -20.05 19.68 -2.96
C VAL A 74 -21.20 18.81 -3.49
N ALA A 75 -21.01 17.48 -3.47
CA ALA A 75 -22.00 16.54 -3.96
C ALA A 75 -23.27 16.59 -3.10
N ASP A 76 -24.42 16.72 -3.76
CA ASP A 76 -25.73 16.70 -3.11
C ASP A 76 -26.15 15.24 -2.82
N LEU A 77 -26.23 14.90 -1.54
CA LEU A 77 -26.60 13.56 -1.08
C LEU A 77 -28.12 13.35 -0.98
N SER A 78 -28.94 14.37 -1.28
CA SER A 78 -30.40 14.32 -1.16
C SER A 78 -31.12 13.85 -2.43
N VAL A 79 -30.39 13.69 -3.54
CA VAL A 79 -30.94 13.32 -4.85
C VAL A 79 -31.43 11.87 -4.85
N GLU A 80 -32.61 11.63 -5.43
CA GLU A 80 -33.13 10.27 -5.66
C GLU A 80 -32.36 9.55 -6.79
N GLY A 81 -31.90 8.32 -6.54
CA GLY A 81 -31.22 7.49 -7.53
C GLY A 81 -29.70 7.41 -7.35
N GLU A 82 -28.96 7.27 -8.45
CA GLU A 82 -27.48 7.22 -8.40
C GLU A 82 -26.92 8.61 -8.08
N ILE A 83 -26.23 8.73 -6.94
CA ILE A 83 -25.65 9.99 -6.47
C ILE A 83 -24.33 10.26 -7.19
N PRO A 84 -24.21 11.32 -8.02
CA PRO A 84 -22.96 11.65 -8.69
C PRO A 84 -21.87 12.00 -7.68
N TYR A 85 -20.64 11.53 -7.93
CA TYR A 85 -19.51 11.77 -7.03
C TYR A 85 -19.78 11.39 -5.56
N GLN A 86 -20.62 10.39 -5.30
CA GLN A 86 -20.93 9.97 -3.94
C GLN A 86 -19.65 9.71 -3.13
N SER A 87 -19.60 10.18 -1.90
CA SER A 87 -18.49 9.95 -0.98
C SER A 87 -18.86 10.27 0.46
N ASP A 88 -17.99 9.88 1.40
CA ASP A 88 -18.15 10.25 2.82
C ASP A 88 -17.84 11.73 3.06
N LEU A 89 -17.26 12.44 2.06
CA LEU A 89 -16.68 13.76 2.24
C LEU A 89 -17.71 14.86 2.60
N PRO A 90 -18.87 14.98 1.93
CA PRO A 90 -19.89 15.96 2.32
C PRO A 90 -20.35 15.76 3.77
N LEU A 91 -20.63 14.51 4.14
CA LEU A 91 -21.06 14.15 5.48
C LEU A 91 -19.99 14.47 6.53
N HIS A 92 -18.72 14.17 6.23
CA HIS A 92 -17.62 14.53 7.11
C HIS A 92 -17.52 16.05 7.28
N ILE A 93 -17.73 16.84 6.22
CA ILE A 93 -17.68 18.31 6.28
C ILE A 93 -18.86 18.86 7.10
N SER A 94 -20.09 18.39 6.86
CA SER A 94 -21.28 18.86 7.58
C SER A 94 -21.18 18.58 9.08
N MET A 95 -20.75 17.37 9.46
CA MET A 95 -20.51 17.02 10.86
C MET A 95 -19.57 17.99 11.58
N ILE A 96 -18.60 18.58 10.88
CA ILE A 96 -17.59 19.47 11.47
C ILE A 96 -18.07 20.92 11.48
N VAL A 97 -18.62 21.37 10.36
CA VAL A 97 -18.98 22.77 10.11
C VAL A 97 -20.32 23.11 10.75
N GLU A 98 -21.31 22.22 10.62
CA GLU A 98 -22.68 22.42 11.09
C GLU A 98 -22.85 21.87 12.51
N ASP A 99 -22.47 20.62 12.75
CA ASP A 99 -22.74 19.95 14.04
C ASP A 99 -21.64 20.17 15.09
N GLY A 100 -20.47 20.67 14.68
CA GLY A 100 -19.33 20.86 15.58
C GLY A 100 -18.76 19.55 16.16
N TRP A 101 -18.91 18.43 15.45
CA TRP A 101 -18.52 17.10 15.92
C TRP A 101 -17.11 16.70 15.45
N TYR A 102 -16.14 16.71 16.37
CA TYR A 102 -14.72 16.42 16.10
C TYR A 102 -14.32 14.99 16.47
N TYR A 103 -14.80 14.02 15.71
CA TYR A 103 -14.53 12.60 16.00
C TYR A 103 -13.13 12.11 15.50
N SER A 104 -12.43 12.90 14.66
CA SER A 104 -11.13 12.53 14.07
C SER A 104 -10.18 13.72 13.96
N PHE A 105 -8.87 13.47 13.88
CA PHE A 105 -7.86 14.54 13.71
C PHE A 105 -8.00 15.27 12.37
N THR A 106 -8.54 14.60 11.35
CA THR A 106 -8.92 15.23 10.06
C THR A 106 -9.96 16.32 10.25
N ALA A 107 -10.82 16.24 11.27
CA ALA A 107 -11.83 17.25 11.52
C ALA A 107 -11.23 18.64 11.78
N TYR A 108 -10.17 18.70 12.57
CA TYR A 108 -9.46 19.96 12.87
C TYR A 108 -8.79 20.54 11.62
N ALA A 109 -8.18 19.69 10.79
CA ALA A 109 -7.57 20.11 9.53
C ALA A 109 -8.63 20.66 8.57
N TYR A 110 -9.76 19.97 8.44
CA TYR A 110 -10.85 20.40 7.55
C TYR A 110 -11.46 21.72 8.01
N LYS A 111 -11.74 21.90 9.31
CA LYS A 111 -12.25 23.18 9.81
C LYS A 111 -11.29 24.32 9.56
N LEU A 112 -9.99 24.12 9.85
CA LEU A 112 -8.98 25.14 9.60
C LEU A 112 -8.96 25.53 8.11
N LEU A 113 -8.92 24.55 7.21
CA LEU A 113 -8.90 24.80 5.76
C LEU A 113 -10.19 25.46 5.27
N TYR A 114 -11.34 25.05 5.78
CA TYR A 114 -12.64 25.64 5.46
C TYR A 114 -12.69 27.12 5.85
N VAL A 115 -12.23 27.46 7.05
CA VAL A 115 -12.16 28.86 7.53
C VAL A 115 -11.15 29.68 6.73
N LEU A 116 -9.94 29.15 6.50
CA LEU A 116 -8.89 29.83 5.73
C LEU A 116 -9.29 30.08 4.27
N CYS A 117 -10.15 29.24 3.71
CA CYS A 117 -10.69 29.39 2.37
C CYS A 117 -12.06 30.10 2.33
N GLY A 118 -12.42 30.85 3.37
CA GLY A 118 -13.61 31.71 3.37
C GLY A 118 -14.94 30.94 3.26
N GLY A 119 -15.01 29.73 3.82
CA GLY A 119 -16.19 28.87 3.72
C GLY A 119 -16.25 28.01 2.45
N SER A 120 -15.20 28.01 1.64
CA SER A 120 -15.07 27.09 0.50
C SER A 120 -14.45 25.76 0.92
N THR A 121 -14.94 24.66 0.33
CA THR A 121 -14.37 23.32 0.48
C THR A 121 -13.12 23.07 -0.38
N PHE A 122 -12.74 24.03 -1.24
CA PHE A 122 -11.59 23.91 -2.13
C PHE A 122 -10.28 23.61 -1.38
N GLY A 123 -10.06 24.24 -0.22
CA GLY A 123 -8.89 23.99 0.62
C GLY A 123 -8.79 22.53 1.09
N ILE A 124 -9.94 21.92 1.41
CA ILE A 124 -10.04 20.51 1.79
C ILE A 124 -9.72 19.60 0.59
N ALA A 125 -10.29 19.90 -0.58
CA ALA A 125 -10.02 19.16 -1.80
C ALA A 125 -8.54 19.21 -2.20
N PHE A 126 -7.92 20.39 -2.12
CA PHE A 126 -6.48 20.58 -2.35
C PHE A 126 -5.62 19.78 -1.37
N PHE A 127 -5.97 19.81 -0.09
CA PHE A 127 -5.30 19.01 0.93
C PHE A 127 -5.37 17.51 0.61
N LEU A 128 -6.55 16.98 0.25
CA LEU A 128 -6.72 15.56 -0.10
C LEU A 128 -5.95 15.18 -1.37
N ALA A 129 -5.90 16.06 -2.37
CA ALA A 129 -5.09 15.85 -3.58
C ALA A 129 -3.59 15.81 -3.27
N ALA A 130 -3.13 16.68 -2.37
CA ALA A 130 -1.77 16.68 -1.86
C ALA A 130 -1.45 15.39 -1.07
N VAL A 131 -2.38 14.91 -0.24
CA VAL A 131 -2.27 13.62 0.47
C VAL A 131 -2.13 12.45 -0.50
N CYS A 132 -2.97 12.37 -1.54
CA CYS A 132 -2.87 11.34 -2.57
C CYS A 132 -1.53 11.37 -3.30
N THR A 133 -1.04 12.57 -3.62
CA THR A 133 0.24 12.78 -4.31
C THR A 133 1.42 12.40 -3.41
N ALA A 134 1.42 12.82 -2.15
CA ALA A 134 2.41 12.44 -1.15
C ALA A 134 2.43 10.92 -0.93
N THR A 135 1.27 10.27 -1.01
CA THR A 135 1.15 8.80 -0.91
C THR A 135 1.90 8.09 -2.04
N VAL A 136 1.87 8.62 -3.27
CA VAL A 136 2.66 8.07 -4.39
C VAL A 136 4.16 8.12 -4.09
N TYR A 137 4.68 9.24 -3.58
CA TYR A 137 6.11 9.36 -3.26
C TYR A 137 6.54 8.57 -2.02
N ALA A 138 5.65 8.45 -1.03
CA ALA A 138 5.86 7.55 0.11
C ALA A 138 5.86 6.08 -0.37
N MET A 139 4.99 5.72 -1.31
CA MET A 139 4.96 4.38 -1.90
C MET A 139 6.22 4.09 -2.72
N GLU A 140 6.75 5.07 -3.48
CA GLU A 140 8.05 4.93 -4.15
C GLU A 140 9.16 4.61 -3.13
N SER A 141 9.12 5.25 -1.96
CA SER A 141 10.10 5.02 -0.90
C SER A 141 9.99 3.61 -0.31
N LEU A 142 8.77 3.08 -0.17
CA LEU A 142 8.53 1.69 0.21
C LEU A 142 9.02 0.71 -0.87
N VAL A 143 8.70 0.95 -2.14
CA VAL A 143 9.17 0.17 -3.29
C VAL A 143 10.70 0.13 -3.34
N CYS A 144 11.36 1.28 -3.20
CA CYS A 144 12.82 1.39 -3.16
C CYS A 144 13.40 0.53 -2.04
N ARG A 145 12.81 0.61 -0.85
CA ARG A 145 13.24 -0.14 0.32
C ARG A 145 13.08 -1.65 0.14
N LEU A 146 11.89 -2.10 -0.24
CA LEU A 146 11.57 -3.52 -0.42
C LEU A 146 12.39 -4.14 -1.55
N GLY A 147 12.61 -3.38 -2.63
CA GLY A 147 13.38 -3.80 -3.79
C GLY A 147 14.88 -3.67 -3.64
N LYS A 148 15.36 -3.00 -2.58
CA LYS A 148 16.76 -2.62 -2.39
C LYS A 148 17.31 -1.83 -3.58
N TYR A 149 16.48 -0.96 -4.16
CA TYR A 149 16.91 -0.05 -5.22
C TYR A 149 17.77 1.06 -4.59
N GLU A 150 18.99 1.23 -5.11
CA GLU A 150 19.95 2.24 -4.61
C GLU A 150 19.46 3.66 -4.85
N GLU A 151 18.76 3.87 -5.96
CA GLU A 151 18.28 5.18 -6.39
C GLU A 151 16.81 5.14 -6.80
N LYS A 152 16.11 6.24 -6.54
CA LYS A 152 14.79 6.50 -7.10
C LYS A 152 14.92 6.72 -8.60
N SER A 153 14.13 5.99 -9.39
CA SER A 153 14.13 6.06 -10.86
C SER A 153 12.72 6.33 -11.42
N TRP A 154 12.63 6.56 -12.74
CA TRP A 154 11.33 6.63 -13.42
C TRP A 154 10.49 5.38 -13.17
N PHE A 155 11.14 4.21 -13.12
CA PHE A 155 10.48 2.92 -12.94
C PHE A 155 9.90 2.78 -11.53
N THR A 156 10.65 3.14 -10.50
CA THR A 156 10.16 3.06 -9.11
C THR A 156 8.99 4.02 -8.88
N LEU A 157 9.03 5.21 -9.49
CA LEU A 157 7.94 6.17 -9.40
C LEU A 157 6.71 5.70 -10.19
N LEU A 158 6.89 5.15 -11.39
CA LEU A 158 5.80 4.63 -12.21
C LEU A 158 5.12 3.43 -11.52
N LEU A 159 5.91 2.52 -10.94
CA LEU A 159 5.38 1.41 -10.15
C LEU A 159 4.63 1.89 -8.91
N ALA A 160 5.12 2.93 -8.25
CA ALA A 160 4.42 3.53 -7.11
C ALA A 160 3.08 4.17 -7.51
N LEU A 161 3.05 4.84 -8.67
CA LEU A 161 1.81 5.40 -9.22
C LEU A 161 0.82 4.28 -9.59
N SER A 162 1.27 3.22 -10.26
CA SER A 162 0.39 2.09 -10.62
C SER A 162 -0.15 1.37 -9.39
N LEU A 163 0.65 1.21 -8.32
CA LEU A 163 0.20 0.67 -7.03
C LEU A 163 -0.85 1.55 -6.33
N ASN A 164 -0.87 2.87 -6.60
CA ASN A 164 -1.93 3.76 -6.12
C ASN A 164 -3.20 3.72 -6.97
N LEU A 165 -3.20 2.93 -8.05
CA LEU A 165 -4.34 2.79 -8.96
C LEU A 165 -4.94 1.38 -8.94
N VAL A 166 -4.19 0.33 -8.57
CA VAL A 166 -4.71 -1.05 -8.58
C VAL A 166 -6.02 -1.22 -7.80
N MET A 167 -6.96 -1.93 -8.39
CA MET A 167 -8.23 -2.36 -7.79
C MET A 167 -8.39 -3.87 -7.95
N PRO A 168 -9.30 -4.52 -7.21
CA PRO A 168 -9.64 -5.93 -7.38
C PRO A 168 -9.96 -6.33 -8.82
N VAL A 169 -9.71 -7.59 -9.18
CA VAL A 169 -10.13 -8.14 -10.46
C VAL A 169 -11.65 -8.23 -10.49
N TYR A 170 -12.28 -7.32 -11.24
CA TYR A 170 -13.73 -7.31 -11.37
C TYR A 170 -14.22 -8.38 -12.34
N VAL A 171 -15.17 -9.19 -11.86
CA VAL A 171 -15.92 -10.15 -12.67
C VAL A 171 -17.40 -9.97 -12.38
N ARG A 172 -18.19 -9.58 -13.39
CA ARG A 172 -19.63 -9.28 -13.21
C ARG A 172 -20.44 -10.43 -12.60
N ALA A 173 -20.07 -11.68 -12.89
CA ALA A 173 -20.73 -12.85 -12.30
C ALA A 173 -20.44 -13.04 -10.79
N VAL A 174 -19.41 -12.38 -10.27
CA VAL A 174 -18.93 -12.53 -8.88
C VAL A 174 -19.50 -11.45 -7.96
N GLY A 175 -19.72 -10.25 -8.49
CA GLY A 175 -20.34 -9.14 -7.77
C GLY A 175 -20.88 -8.11 -8.74
N GLU A 176 -21.99 -7.47 -8.35
CA GLU A 176 -22.67 -6.47 -9.17
C GLU A 176 -21.88 -5.16 -9.26
N TYR A 177 -21.19 -4.79 -8.17
CA TYR A 177 -20.44 -3.53 -8.08
C TYR A 177 -18.95 -3.75 -8.33
N ARG A 178 -18.31 -2.80 -9.01
CA ARG A 178 -16.88 -2.90 -9.38
C ARG A 178 -15.92 -2.80 -8.21
N TYR A 179 -16.34 -2.10 -7.18
CA TYR A 179 -15.57 -1.89 -5.96
C TYR A 179 -16.28 -2.51 -4.76
N VAL A 180 -17.55 -2.18 -4.55
CA VAL A 180 -18.24 -2.60 -3.33
C VAL A 180 -18.35 -4.12 -3.29
N SER A 181 -18.00 -4.71 -2.14
CA SER A 181 -17.79 -6.15 -1.90
C SER A 181 -16.54 -6.80 -2.50
N TYR A 182 -15.75 -6.06 -3.27
CA TYR A 182 -14.34 -6.36 -3.47
C TYR A 182 -13.49 -5.50 -2.53
N GLN A 183 -12.42 -6.05 -1.97
CA GLN A 183 -11.57 -5.33 -1.02
C GLN A 183 -10.39 -4.70 -1.75
N ALA A 184 -10.34 -3.37 -1.74
CA ALA A 184 -9.27 -2.61 -2.37
C ALA A 184 -8.39 -1.90 -1.34
N GLY A 185 -7.13 -1.66 -1.70
CA GLY A 185 -6.24 -0.75 -0.98
C GLY A 185 -6.34 0.72 -1.42
N ASN A 186 -6.95 0.97 -2.57
CA ASN A 186 -7.18 2.31 -3.14
C ASN A 186 -8.66 2.66 -3.05
N ILE A 187 -8.97 3.71 -2.27
CA ILE A 187 -10.34 4.06 -1.88
C ILE A 187 -10.43 5.58 -1.88
N TRP A 188 -11.03 6.15 -2.93
CA TRP A 188 -11.06 7.60 -3.13
C TRP A 188 -12.28 8.28 -2.50
N HIS A 189 -13.34 7.55 -2.15
CA HIS A 189 -14.54 8.14 -1.54
C HIS A 189 -14.46 8.26 0.00
N ASN A 190 -13.43 7.69 0.65
CA ASN A 190 -13.25 7.75 2.09
C ASN A 190 -12.08 8.68 2.45
N SER A 191 -12.38 9.92 2.82
CA SER A 191 -11.38 10.97 3.01
C SER A 191 -10.49 10.76 4.25
N THR A 192 -11.02 10.17 5.33
CA THR A 192 -10.24 9.83 6.53
C THR A 192 -9.28 8.67 6.26
N TYR A 193 -9.70 7.67 5.46
CA TYR A 193 -8.84 6.58 5.01
C TYR A 193 -7.67 7.08 4.16
N LEU A 194 -7.89 8.03 3.24
CA LEU A 194 -6.82 8.60 2.43
C LEU A 194 -5.72 9.23 3.29
N CYS A 195 -6.11 10.02 4.30
CA CYS A 195 -5.20 10.65 5.26
C CYS A 195 -4.49 9.61 6.14
N MET A 196 -5.24 8.64 6.67
CA MET A 196 -4.70 7.54 7.48
C MET A 196 -3.69 6.72 6.68
N ARG A 197 -4.00 6.38 5.42
CA ARG A 197 -3.13 5.57 4.56
C ARG A 197 -1.77 6.21 4.35
N LEU A 198 -1.70 7.52 4.14
CA LEU A 198 -0.43 8.24 4.06
C LEU A 198 0.34 8.16 5.39
N ALA A 199 -0.31 8.52 6.50
CA ALA A 199 0.31 8.50 7.83
C ALA A 199 0.81 7.09 8.20
N ALA A 200 -0.01 6.06 7.96
CA ALA A 200 0.30 4.65 8.19
C ALA A 200 1.48 4.17 7.33
N LEU A 201 1.56 4.60 6.07
CA LEU A 201 2.68 4.25 5.20
C LEU A 201 4.00 4.86 5.70
N ILE A 202 3.97 6.13 6.13
CA ILE A 202 5.13 6.78 6.75
C ILE A 202 5.48 6.09 8.08
N ALA A 203 4.48 5.70 8.88
CA ALA A 203 4.66 4.98 10.14
C ALA A 203 5.33 3.62 9.91
N LEU A 204 4.89 2.89 8.88
CA LEU A 204 5.47 1.60 8.48
C LEU A 204 6.92 1.75 7.99
N LEU A 205 7.22 2.79 7.20
CA LEU A 205 8.59 3.10 6.79
C LEU A 205 9.49 3.44 7.99
N CYS A 206 8.97 4.21 8.94
CA CYS A 206 9.66 4.51 10.19
C CYS A 206 9.90 3.23 11.01
N TYR A 207 8.87 2.40 11.17
CA TYR A 207 8.96 1.11 11.83
C TYR A 207 10.06 0.24 11.21
N PHE A 208 10.11 0.06 9.88
CA PHE A 208 11.16 -0.76 9.28
C PHE A 208 12.56 -0.18 9.45
N ARG A 209 12.72 1.14 9.57
CA ARG A 209 14.01 1.75 9.92
C ARG A 209 14.39 1.40 11.36
N LEU A 210 13.46 1.53 12.30
CA LEU A 210 13.70 1.27 13.73
C LEU A 210 13.82 -0.22 14.05
N GLU A 211 13.11 -1.10 13.34
CA GLU A 211 13.18 -2.56 13.50
C GLU A 211 14.61 -3.08 13.33
N LYS A 212 15.39 -2.50 12.40
CA LYS A 212 16.80 -2.87 12.20
C LYS A 212 17.72 -2.43 13.33
N LYS A 213 17.34 -1.40 14.09
CA LYS A 213 18.21 -0.72 15.07
C LYS A 213 17.79 -0.98 16.52
N TYR A 214 16.51 -1.20 16.83
CA TYR A 214 16.03 -1.18 18.22
C TYR A 214 16.71 -2.23 19.11
N ARG A 215 17.18 -3.33 18.53
CA ARG A 215 17.98 -4.35 19.22
C ARG A 215 19.28 -3.80 19.79
N GLN A 216 19.81 -2.69 19.27
CA GLN A 216 20.96 -1.95 19.78
C GLN A 216 20.53 -0.78 20.70
N GLY A 217 19.28 -0.36 20.61
CA GLY A 217 18.69 0.77 21.34
C GLY A 217 18.16 1.82 20.37
N ILE A 218 17.05 2.46 20.75
CA ILE A 218 16.50 3.63 20.05
C ILE A 218 16.74 4.88 20.89
N THR A 219 16.95 6.01 20.22
CA THR A 219 17.07 7.31 20.88
C THR A 219 15.70 7.86 21.27
N TRP A 220 15.66 8.78 22.23
CA TRP A 220 14.42 9.48 22.59
C TRP A 220 13.77 10.20 21.40
N ARG A 221 14.55 10.81 20.51
CA ARG A 221 14.04 11.47 19.29
C ARG A 221 13.37 10.48 18.35
N GLU A 222 13.97 9.31 18.13
CA GLU A 222 13.40 8.23 17.32
C GLU A 222 12.12 7.69 17.94
N TRP A 223 12.11 7.51 19.26
CA TRP A 223 10.93 7.11 20.02
C TRP A 223 9.80 8.12 19.87
N CYS A 224 10.05 9.42 20.13
CA CYS A 224 9.05 10.48 20.01
C CYS A 224 8.51 10.60 18.60
N ALA A 225 9.38 10.56 17.58
CA ALA A 225 8.96 10.64 16.19
C ALA A 225 8.04 9.47 15.81
N PHE A 226 8.38 8.25 16.24
CA PHE A 226 7.56 7.07 15.98
C PHE A 226 6.24 7.11 16.77
N ALA A 227 6.26 7.49 18.05
CA ALA A 227 5.07 7.63 18.88
C ALA A 227 4.11 8.70 18.33
N LEU A 228 4.61 9.89 18.03
CA LEU A 228 3.81 10.99 17.49
C LEU A 228 3.17 10.60 16.14
N LEU A 229 3.93 9.93 15.27
CA LEU A 229 3.43 9.50 13.98
C LEU A 229 2.30 8.47 14.11
N ASN A 230 2.42 7.51 15.05
CA ASN A 230 1.34 6.58 15.34
C ASN A 230 0.15 7.29 16.01
N VAL A 231 0.37 8.27 16.90
CA VAL A 231 -0.70 9.08 17.52
C VAL A 231 -1.50 9.82 16.45
N VAL A 232 -0.83 10.49 15.51
CA VAL A 232 -1.47 11.17 14.39
C VAL A 232 -2.22 10.17 13.51
N CYS A 233 -1.61 9.03 13.18
CA CYS A 233 -2.26 8.02 12.36
C CYS A 233 -3.54 7.48 13.02
N THR A 234 -3.47 7.10 14.30
CA THR A 234 -4.63 6.60 15.06
C THR A 234 -5.69 7.68 15.22
N GLY A 235 -5.30 8.91 15.54
CA GLY A 235 -6.22 10.04 15.67
C GLY A 235 -6.95 10.38 14.38
N ILE A 236 -6.34 10.15 13.20
CA ILE A 236 -7.05 10.22 11.92
C ILE A 236 -8.03 9.06 11.81
N LYS A 237 -7.56 7.82 11.96
CA LYS A 237 -8.38 6.61 11.94
C LYS A 237 -7.65 5.45 12.63
N PRO A 238 -8.29 4.73 13.56
CA PRO A 238 -7.60 3.72 14.38
C PRO A 238 -7.23 2.44 13.62
N SER A 239 -7.79 2.24 12.42
CA SER A 239 -7.73 0.96 11.69
C SER A 239 -6.32 0.45 11.40
N PHE A 240 -5.33 1.33 11.20
CA PHE A 240 -3.93 0.92 11.05
C PHE A 240 -3.36 0.30 12.33
N LEU A 241 -3.63 0.92 13.49
CA LEU A 241 -3.08 0.48 14.77
C LEU A 241 -3.58 -0.91 15.15
N LEU A 242 -4.85 -1.21 14.86
CA LEU A 242 -5.47 -2.51 15.13
C LEU A 242 -4.74 -3.64 14.39
N ALA A 243 -4.45 -3.49 13.10
CA ALA A 243 -3.71 -4.50 12.34
C ALA A 243 -2.20 -4.49 12.62
N PHE A 244 -1.60 -3.32 12.84
CA PHE A 244 -0.14 -3.17 12.97
C PHE A 244 0.38 -3.58 14.35
N SER A 245 -0.26 -3.10 15.42
CA SER A 245 0.25 -3.23 16.79
C SER A 245 0.35 -4.69 17.27
N PRO A 246 -0.60 -5.60 17.00
CA PRO A 246 -0.49 -6.99 17.45
C PRO A 246 0.62 -7.72 16.68
N VAL A 247 0.81 -7.44 15.38
CA VAL A 247 1.91 -8.03 14.61
C VAL A 247 3.27 -7.53 15.09
N MET A 248 3.41 -6.24 15.38
CA MET A 248 4.60 -5.72 16.06
C MET A 248 4.81 -6.40 17.41
N GLY A 249 3.76 -6.57 18.20
CA GLY A 249 3.77 -7.31 19.46
C GLY A 249 4.30 -8.74 19.31
N PHE A 250 3.79 -9.52 18.36
CA PHE A 250 4.28 -10.87 18.09
C PHE A 250 5.76 -10.92 17.71
N PHE A 251 6.24 -9.97 16.90
CA PHE A 251 7.66 -9.92 16.52
C PHE A 251 8.54 -9.54 17.72
N LEU A 252 8.09 -8.61 18.55
CA LEU A 252 8.78 -8.22 19.79
C LEU A 252 8.83 -9.37 20.80
N LEU A 253 7.73 -10.10 20.98
CA LEU A 253 7.66 -11.30 21.83
C LEU A 253 8.59 -12.39 21.31
N ALA A 254 8.60 -12.62 19.99
CA ALA A 254 9.52 -13.59 19.38
C ALA A 254 10.99 -13.26 19.66
N ASP A 255 11.34 -11.97 19.77
CA ASP A 255 12.70 -11.53 20.07
C ASP A 255 13.06 -11.59 21.55
N LEU A 256 12.09 -11.64 22.45
CA LEU A 256 12.33 -11.99 23.85
C LEU A 256 12.92 -13.41 23.95
N PHE A 257 12.35 -14.36 23.19
CA PHE A 257 12.89 -15.73 23.10
C PHE A 257 14.26 -15.81 22.41
N ARG A 258 14.63 -14.80 21.60
CA ARG A 258 15.96 -14.66 20.99
C ARG A 258 16.96 -13.89 21.87
N ARG A 259 16.66 -13.72 23.16
CA ARG A 259 17.51 -13.06 24.16
C ARG A 259 17.81 -11.58 23.85
N VAL A 260 16.92 -10.89 23.14
CA VAL A 260 16.98 -9.43 23.05
C VAL A 260 16.61 -8.84 24.42
N PRO A 261 17.36 -7.85 24.95
CA PRO A 261 17.08 -7.29 26.27
C PRO A 261 15.65 -6.74 26.41
N LEU A 262 14.94 -7.15 27.46
CA LEU A 262 13.54 -6.75 27.72
C LEU A 262 13.37 -5.22 27.71
N LYS A 263 14.32 -4.46 28.29
CA LYS A 263 14.29 -2.99 28.28
C LYS A 263 14.22 -2.41 26.86
N ARG A 264 14.91 -3.03 25.88
CA ARG A 264 14.88 -2.57 24.47
C ARG A 264 13.55 -2.90 23.79
N ILE A 265 12.99 -4.07 24.10
CA ILE A 265 11.67 -4.49 23.63
C ILE A 265 10.60 -3.55 24.17
N LEU A 266 10.58 -3.31 25.49
CA LEU A 266 9.63 -2.41 26.14
C LEU A 266 9.81 -0.97 25.69
N ALA A 267 11.04 -0.48 25.53
CA ALA A 267 11.28 0.86 25.01
C ALA A 267 10.70 1.03 23.60
N PHE A 268 10.88 0.05 22.71
CA PHE A 268 10.33 0.15 21.36
C PHE A 268 8.81 -0.05 21.32
N GLY A 269 8.28 -1.03 22.05
CA GLY A 269 6.83 -1.30 22.13
C GLY A 269 6.05 -0.18 22.81
N SER A 270 6.62 0.46 23.83
CA SER A 270 5.97 1.56 24.55
C SER A 270 5.67 2.78 23.66
N ALA A 271 6.32 2.92 22.52
CA ALA A 271 6.01 3.99 21.55
C ALA A 271 4.58 3.91 20.99
N LEU A 272 3.90 2.75 21.11
CA LEU A 272 2.50 2.60 20.72
C LEU A 272 1.51 2.91 21.85
N LEU A 273 1.95 3.04 23.10
CA LEU A 273 1.07 3.34 24.24
C LEU A 273 0.34 4.69 24.08
N PRO A 274 0.98 5.78 23.63
CA PRO A 274 0.27 7.03 23.38
C PRO A 274 -0.88 6.88 22.37
N SER A 275 -0.69 6.08 21.32
CA SER A 275 -1.75 5.77 20.35
C SER A 275 -2.88 4.94 20.95
N GLY A 276 -2.56 4.02 21.88
CA GLY A 276 -3.57 3.29 22.63
C GLY A 276 -4.48 4.21 23.46
N LEU A 277 -3.94 5.28 24.04
CA LEU A 277 -4.74 6.29 24.74
C LEU A 277 -5.67 7.05 23.79
N VAL A 278 -5.21 7.39 22.58
CA VAL A 278 -6.04 8.00 21.54
C VAL A 278 -7.18 7.06 21.13
N LEU A 279 -6.91 5.77 20.97
CA LEU A 279 -7.93 4.76 20.65
C LEU A 279 -9.00 4.71 21.75
N ILE A 280 -8.62 4.68 23.03
CA ILE A 280 -9.56 4.68 24.15
C ILE A 280 -10.40 5.96 24.16
N TRP A 281 -9.78 7.12 23.94
CA TRP A 281 -10.50 8.39 23.83
C TRP A 281 -11.49 8.41 22.66
N GLN A 282 -11.07 7.98 21.46
CA GLN A 282 -11.97 7.88 20.31
C GLN A 282 -13.11 6.92 20.59
N ASN A 283 -12.83 5.80 21.24
CA ASN A 283 -13.85 4.85 21.64
C ASN A 283 -14.86 5.49 22.61
N ALA A 284 -14.40 6.24 23.61
CA ALA A 284 -15.30 6.94 24.53
C ALA A 284 -16.17 8.02 23.83
N VAL A 285 -15.62 8.72 22.83
CA VAL A 285 -16.35 9.74 22.06
C VAL A 285 -17.37 9.11 21.09
N LEU A 286 -17.02 7.96 20.49
CA LEU A 286 -17.86 7.27 19.50
C LEU A 286 -18.86 6.28 20.13
N PHE A 287 -18.56 5.77 21.32
CA PHE A 287 -19.30 4.71 22.02
C PHE A 287 -19.59 5.14 23.47
N GLY A 288 -20.49 6.12 23.64
CA GLY A 288 -21.10 6.41 24.94
C GLY A 288 -22.04 5.28 25.39
N GLU A 289 -22.26 5.16 26.71
CA GLU A 289 -23.05 4.06 27.33
C GLU A 289 -24.47 3.91 26.72
N ASP A 290 -25.05 4.98 26.18
CA ASP A 290 -26.40 4.99 25.62
C ASP A 290 -26.50 4.61 24.13
N THR A 291 -25.39 4.28 23.46
CA THR A 291 -25.39 4.09 22.00
C THR A 291 -25.73 2.68 21.52
N GLY A 292 -25.71 1.67 22.40
CA GLY A 292 -25.87 0.25 22.02
C GLY A 292 -24.78 -0.29 21.08
N ASN A 293 -23.72 0.48 20.86
CA ASN A 293 -22.64 0.16 19.96
C ASN A 293 -21.56 -0.66 20.68
N GLY A 294 -21.09 -1.73 20.05
CA GLY A 294 -20.06 -2.63 20.57
C GLY A 294 -19.40 -3.41 19.44
N ILE A 295 -18.48 -4.30 19.77
CA ILE A 295 -17.85 -5.19 18.78
C ILE A 295 -18.48 -6.57 18.90
N ALA A 296 -18.95 -7.11 17.77
CA ALA A 296 -19.45 -8.47 17.66
C ALA A 296 -18.54 -9.33 16.79
N PHE A 297 -18.54 -10.63 17.09
CA PHE A 297 -17.90 -11.65 16.27
C PHE A 297 -18.93 -12.20 15.27
N HIS A 298 -18.87 -11.74 14.01
CA HIS A 298 -19.78 -12.18 12.96
C HIS A 298 -19.02 -12.47 11.66
N PRO A 299 -18.47 -13.69 11.51
CA PRO A 299 -17.73 -14.09 10.33
C PRO A 299 -18.49 -13.80 9.03
N TRP A 300 -17.78 -13.28 8.03
CA TRP A 300 -18.27 -13.00 6.68
C TRP A 300 -19.30 -11.87 6.53
N TYR A 301 -19.77 -11.25 7.61
CA TYR A 301 -20.90 -10.30 7.57
C TYR A 301 -20.76 -9.22 6.48
N ILE A 302 -19.65 -8.47 6.52
CA ILE A 302 -19.42 -7.37 5.58
C ILE A 302 -19.14 -7.89 4.16
N PHE A 303 -18.38 -8.98 4.06
CA PHE A 303 -17.99 -9.55 2.77
C PHE A 303 -19.21 -10.06 1.97
N SER A 304 -20.23 -10.58 2.65
CA SER A 304 -21.41 -11.15 2.00
C SER A 304 -22.48 -10.13 1.57
N ARG A 305 -22.36 -8.85 1.94
CA ARG A 305 -23.47 -7.89 1.75
C ARG A 305 -23.78 -7.53 0.30
N HIS A 306 -22.78 -7.41 -0.57
CA HIS A 306 -22.98 -6.97 -1.95
C HIS A 306 -22.24 -7.84 -2.99
N ALA A 307 -21.69 -8.98 -2.60
CA ALA A 307 -21.11 -9.95 -3.52
C ALA A 307 -22.05 -11.12 -3.78
N THR A 308 -22.32 -11.40 -5.06
CA THR A 308 -23.05 -12.58 -5.52
C THR A 308 -22.32 -13.88 -5.16
N VAL A 309 -20.98 -13.88 -5.29
CA VAL A 309 -20.12 -15.02 -4.93
C VAL A 309 -19.01 -14.53 -3.99
N THR A 310 -19.37 -14.34 -2.72
CA THR A 310 -18.51 -13.73 -1.69
C THR A 310 -17.07 -14.24 -1.65
N LYS A 311 -16.88 -15.57 -1.62
CA LYS A 311 -15.53 -16.17 -1.53
C LYS A 311 -14.69 -15.84 -2.76
N LEU A 312 -15.31 -15.81 -3.93
CA LEU A 312 -14.62 -15.49 -5.18
C LEU A 312 -14.29 -13.99 -5.27
N ALA A 313 -15.14 -13.11 -4.71
CA ALA A 313 -14.83 -11.68 -4.60
C ALA A 313 -13.57 -11.43 -3.74
N VAL A 314 -13.42 -12.17 -2.63
CA VAL A 314 -12.19 -12.15 -1.81
C VAL A 314 -10.99 -12.61 -2.63
N VAL A 315 -11.11 -13.74 -3.35
CA VAL A 315 -10.03 -14.24 -4.22
C VAL A 315 -9.64 -13.20 -5.28
N CYS A 316 -10.61 -12.60 -5.95
CA CYS A 316 -10.41 -11.53 -6.93
C CYS A 316 -9.69 -10.30 -6.35
N SER A 317 -9.87 -10.02 -5.06
CA SER A 317 -9.22 -8.90 -4.37
C SER A 317 -7.73 -9.14 -4.13
N VAL A 318 -7.34 -10.40 -3.89
CA VAL A 318 -5.97 -10.78 -3.50
C VAL A 318 -5.23 -11.63 -4.53
N LEU A 319 -5.82 -11.88 -5.69
CA LEU A 319 -5.36 -12.88 -6.66
C LEU A 319 -3.87 -12.74 -7.00
N PHE A 320 -3.45 -11.53 -7.41
CA PHE A 320 -2.04 -11.24 -7.68
C PHE A 320 -1.16 -11.47 -6.45
N CYS A 321 -1.59 -10.99 -5.29
CA CYS A 321 -0.82 -11.06 -4.07
C CYS A 321 -0.60 -12.50 -3.61
N VAL A 322 -1.67 -13.30 -3.51
CA VAL A 322 -1.61 -14.70 -3.06
C VAL A 322 -0.74 -15.53 -3.99
N LEU A 323 -0.92 -15.45 -5.31
CA LEU A 323 -0.11 -16.19 -6.25
C LEU A 323 1.37 -15.79 -6.18
N THR A 324 1.65 -14.50 -5.98
CA THR A 324 3.02 -14.02 -5.77
C THR A 324 3.61 -14.53 -4.45
N VAL A 325 2.82 -14.57 -3.37
CA VAL A 325 3.28 -15.14 -2.10
C VAL A 325 3.58 -16.63 -2.26
N LEU A 326 2.67 -17.40 -2.86
CA LEU A 326 2.84 -18.84 -3.12
C LEU A 326 4.12 -19.14 -3.92
N THR A 327 4.37 -18.38 -4.99
CA THR A 327 5.57 -18.55 -5.83
C THR A 327 6.87 -18.11 -5.14
N THR A 328 6.78 -17.31 -4.08
CA THR A 328 7.94 -16.76 -3.35
C THR A 328 8.01 -17.20 -1.88
N LEU A 329 7.26 -18.22 -1.47
CA LEU A 329 7.18 -18.73 -0.08
C LEU A 329 8.55 -18.99 0.55
N LYS A 330 9.50 -19.51 -0.23
CA LYS A 330 10.88 -19.80 0.24
C LYS A 330 11.66 -18.54 0.67
N GLN A 331 11.24 -17.36 0.22
CA GLN A 331 11.84 -16.07 0.60
C GLN A 331 11.19 -15.48 1.86
N LEU A 332 9.94 -15.84 2.16
CA LEU A 332 9.15 -15.27 3.26
C LEU A 332 9.86 -15.35 4.62
N PRO A 333 10.41 -16.50 5.07
CA PRO A 333 11.08 -16.55 6.38
C PRO A 333 12.42 -15.81 6.43
N LYS A 334 13.01 -15.47 5.26
CA LYS A 334 14.35 -14.87 5.15
C LYS A 334 14.33 -13.35 5.17
N GLU A 335 13.18 -12.73 4.93
CA GLU A 335 13.06 -11.29 4.79
C GLU A 335 12.05 -10.74 5.80
N ASN A 336 12.55 -10.07 6.85
CA ASN A 336 11.71 -9.57 7.96
C ASN A 336 10.57 -8.67 7.49
N GLU A 337 10.84 -7.72 6.58
CA GLU A 337 9.84 -6.78 6.06
C GLU A 337 8.75 -7.53 5.28
N TYR A 338 9.12 -8.54 4.50
CA TYR A 338 8.17 -9.37 3.77
C TYR A 338 7.29 -10.19 4.72
N ARG A 339 7.90 -10.87 5.69
CA ARG A 339 7.17 -11.63 6.71
C ARG A 339 6.23 -10.73 7.51
N PHE A 340 6.67 -9.53 7.86
CA PHE A 340 5.87 -8.57 8.63
C PHE A 340 4.63 -8.12 7.84
N ILE A 341 4.80 -7.71 6.58
CA ILE A 341 3.68 -7.29 5.73
C ILE A 341 2.67 -8.43 5.54
N VAL A 342 3.14 -9.65 5.25
CA VAL A 342 2.24 -10.81 5.09
C VAL A 342 1.51 -11.13 6.40
N ALA A 343 2.20 -11.10 7.55
CA ALA A 343 1.56 -11.33 8.85
C ALA A 343 0.50 -10.26 9.16
N MET A 344 0.80 -8.99 8.86
CA MET A 344 -0.13 -7.87 9.01
C MET A 344 -1.35 -8.01 8.09
N SER A 345 -1.15 -8.44 6.84
CA SER A 345 -2.26 -8.72 5.92
C SER A 345 -3.12 -9.90 6.35
N LEU A 346 -2.53 -10.95 6.92
CA LEU A 346 -3.29 -12.08 7.46
C LEU A 346 -4.11 -11.66 8.69
N LEU A 347 -3.51 -10.93 9.63
CA LEU A 347 -4.24 -10.43 10.80
C LEU A 347 -5.35 -9.46 10.39
N GLY A 348 -5.05 -8.46 9.56
CA GLY A 348 -6.05 -7.51 9.07
C GLY A 348 -7.18 -8.21 8.31
N PHE A 349 -6.88 -9.26 7.54
CA PHE A 349 -7.93 -10.09 6.92
C PHE A 349 -8.79 -10.80 7.97
N LEU A 350 -8.20 -11.39 9.01
CA LEU A 350 -8.95 -12.06 10.08
C LEU A 350 -9.82 -11.07 10.87
N GLU A 351 -9.30 -9.87 11.17
CA GLU A 351 -10.07 -8.80 11.80
C GLU A 351 -11.27 -8.42 10.94
N ALA A 352 -11.05 -8.10 9.66
CA ALA A 352 -12.12 -7.77 8.72
C ALA A 352 -13.12 -8.91 8.53
N LEU A 353 -12.66 -10.17 8.57
CA LEU A 353 -13.48 -11.35 8.37
C LEU A 353 -14.40 -11.59 9.57
N CYS A 354 -13.89 -11.42 10.78
CA CYS A 354 -14.52 -11.88 12.00
C CYS A 354 -15.19 -10.78 12.82
N LEU A 355 -14.71 -9.53 12.74
CA LEU A 355 -15.16 -8.44 13.61
C LEU A 355 -16.11 -7.50 12.87
N VAL A 356 -17.20 -7.15 13.53
CA VAL A 356 -18.17 -6.15 13.07
C VAL A 356 -18.55 -5.23 14.23
N GLU A 357 -18.85 -3.97 13.95
CA GLU A 357 -19.48 -3.09 14.94
C GLU A 357 -20.97 -3.42 15.05
N ASN A 358 -21.57 -3.20 16.22
CA ASN A 358 -23.02 -3.33 16.41
C ASN A 358 -23.76 -2.06 15.98
N GLY A 359 -25.08 -2.15 15.91
CA GLY A 359 -25.96 -1.01 15.67
C GLY A 359 -25.88 -0.47 14.23
N SER A 360 -26.17 0.82 14.08
CA SER A 360 -26.17 1.51 12.78
C SER A 360 -24.79 1.54 12.11
N ARG A 361 -23.71 1.34 12.87
CA ARG A 361 -22.33 1.33 12.35
C ARG A 361 -21.88 -0.02 11.81
N ALA A 362 -22.66 -1.08 12.01
CA ALA A 362 -22.38 -2.40 11.47
C ALA A 362 -22.17 -2.36 9.95
N VAL A 363 -22.89 -1.48 9.26
CA VAL A 363 -22.84 -1.35 7.80
C VAL A 363 -21.61 -0.60 7.29
N ASP A 364 -20.92 0.17 8.13
CA ASP A 364 -19.76 0.98 7.77
C ASP A 364 -18.49 0.13 7.55
N GLY A 365 -18.48 -1.10 8.07
CA GLY A 365 -17.38 -2.05 7.88
C GLY A 365 -16.05 -1.53 8.42
N ASN A 366 -16.03 -0.89 9.60
CA ASN A 366 -14.85 -0.18 10.10
C ASN A 366 -13.57 -1.04 10.25
N PHE A 367 -13.71 -2.35 10.42
CA PHE A 367 -12.60 -3.32 10.43
C PHE A 367 -12.01 -3.60 9.03
N LEU A 368 -12.73 -3.32 7.93
CA LEU A 368 -12.20 -3.45 6.57
C LEU A 368 -11.06 -2.46 6.29
N TRP A 369 -11.12 -1.25 6.85
CA TRP A 369 -10.17 -0.19 6.49
C TRP A 369 -8.73 -0.55 6.88
N GLY A 370 -8.55 -1.32 7.95
CA GLY A 370 -7.23 -1.85 8.36
C GLY A 370 -6.72 -2.87 7.35
N TYR A 371 -7.60 -3.78 6.92
CA TYR A 371 -7.30 -4.74 5.86
C TYR A 371 -6.99 -4.07 4.52
N SER A 372 -7.74 -3.03 4.13
CA SER A 372 -7.46 -2.23 2.92
C SER A 372 -6.05 -1.65 2.93
N PHE A 373 -5.61 -1.07 4.05
CA PHE A 373 -4.21 -0.62 4.17
C PHE A 373 -3.22 -1.79 4.04
N CYS A 374 -3.52 -2.93 4.65
CA CYS A 374 -2.67 -4.11 4.55
C CYS A 374 -2.56 -4.62 3.11
N LEU A 375 -3.66 -4.60 2.34
CA LEU A 375 -3.64 -4.92 0.91
C LEU A 375 -2.79 -3.94 0.13
N PHE A 376 -2.93 -2.64 0.41
CA PHE A 376 -2.16 -1.58 -0.25
C PHE A 376 -0.64 -1.82 -0.16
N VAL A 377 -0.12 -2.18 1.02
CA VAL A 377 1.30 -2.49 1.19
C VAL A 377 1.68 -3.92 0.76
N LEU A 378 0.73 -4.87 0.79
CA LEU A 378 0.93 -6.22 0.26
C LEU A 378 1.16 -6.22 -1.24
N PHE A 379 0.38 -5.44 -1.99
CA PHE A 379 0.58 -5.23 -3.42
C PHE A 379 1.98 -4.69 -3.71
N ALA A 380 2.50 -3.78 -2.88
CA ALA A 380 3.85 -3.23 -3.05
C ALA A 380 4.93 -4.30 -2.89
N VAL A 381 4.87 -5.11 -1.81
CA VAL A 381 5.86 -6.19 -1.63
C VAL A 381 5.72 -7.27 -2.70
N CYS A 382 4.50 -7.65 -3.08
CA CYS A 382 4.29 -8.62 -4.15
C CYS A 382 4.79 -8.09 -5.50
N ALA A 383 4.54 -6.83 -5.86
CA ALA A 383 5.05 -6.25 -7.09
C ALA A 383 6.58 -6.28 -7.16
N VAL A 384 7.26 -5.88 -6.08
CA VAL A 384 8.72 -5.94 -6.00
C VAL A 384 9.23 -7.38 -6.12
N LYS A 385 8.56 -8.34 -5.48
CA LYS A 385 8.94 -9.76 -5.54
C LYS A 385 8.73 -10.36 -6.91
N TRP A 386 7.62 -10.02 -7.55
CA TRP A 386 7.27 -10.42 -8.91
C TRP A 386 8.31 -9.91 -9.92
N LEU A 387 8.83 -8.70 -9.75
CA LEU A 387 9.80 -8.09 -10.65
C LEU A 387 11.23 -8.64 -10.52
N LYS A 388 11.51 -9.47 -9.51
CA LYS A 388 12.85 -10.09 -9.39
C LYS A 388 13.09 -11.05 -10.56
N PRO A 389 14.26 -11.00 -11.22
CA PRO A 389 14.58 -11.93 -12.31
C PRO A 389 14.49 -13.38 -11.86
N VAL A 390 13.91 -14.23 -12.71
CA VAL A 390 13.81 -15.68 -12.48
C VAL A 390 14.53 -16.45 -13.57
N GLN A 391 15.16 -17.56 -13.20
CA GLN A 391 15.79 -18.48 -14.15
C GLN A 391 14.84 -19.64 -14.46
N GLY A 392 14.80 -20.04 -15.73
CA GLY A 392 14.04 -21.19 -16.22
C GLY A 392 12.70 -20.81 -16.87
N ARG A 393 12.38 -21.49 -17.99
CA ARG A 393 11.20 -21.21 -18.84
C ARG A 393 9.88 -21.19 -18.06
N LEU A 394 9.64 -22.20 -17.22
CA LEU A 394 8.40 -22.30 -16.45
C LEU A 394 8.23 -21.12 -15.49
N ARG A 395 9.30 -20.68 -14.82
CA ARG A 395 9.24 -19.51 -13.92
C ARG A 395 9.02 -18.22 -14.69
N GLY A 396 9.59 -18.09 -15.88
CA GLY A 396 9.32 -16.97 -16.78
C GLY A 396 7.84 -16.90 -17.21
N ILE A 397 7.23 -18.04 -17.55
CA ILE A 397 5.79 -18.12 -17.88
C ILE A 397 4.93 -17.72 -16.67
N LEU A 398 5.24 -18.24 -15.48
CA LEU A 398 4.54 -17.87 -14.24
C LEU A 398 4.67 -16.36 -13.94
N GLN A 399 5.86 -15.80 -14.12
CA GLN A 399 6.09 -14.37 -13.95
C GLN A 399 5.28 -13.55 -14.96
N ALA A 400 5.21 -13.96 -16.23
CA ALA A 400 4.37 -13.31 -17.23
C ALA A 400 2.88 -13.39 -16.86
N GLY A 401 2.41 -14.56 -16.42
CA GLY A 401 1.03 -14.76 -15.94
C GLY A 401 0.68 -13.85 -14.76
N LEU A 402 1.56 -13.75 -13.75
CA LEU A 402 1.40 -12.79 -12.65
C LEU A 402 1.34 -11.33 -13.15
N GLY A 403 2.11 -11.00 -14.19
CA GLY A 403 2.07 -9.69 -14.83
C GLY A 403 0.74 -9.37 -15.50
N LEU A 404 0.11 -10.35 -16.17
CA LEU A 404 -1.23 -10.20 -16.73
C LEU A 404 -2.28 -9.97 -15.64
N ILE A 405 -2.19 -10.70 -14.53
CA ILE A 405 -3.09 -10.53 -13.38
C ILE A 405 -2.90 -9.14 -12.76
N TYR A 406 -1.67 -8.69 -12.55
CA TYR A 406 -1.39 -7.32 -12.11
C TYR A 406 -1.93 -6.28 -13.08
N GLY A 407 -1.75 -6.49 -14.38
CA GLY A 407 -2.29 -5.64 -15.45
C GLY A 407 -3.81 -5.54 -15.39
N TRP A 408 -4.51 -6.64 -15.09
CA TRP A 408 -5.96 -6.62 -14.88
C TRP A 408 -6.35 -5.79 -13.65
N HIS A 409 -5.68 -6.01 -12.51
CA HIS A 409 -5.90 -5.17 -11.32
C HIS A 409 -5.70 -3.67 -11.62
N LEU A 410 -4.67 -3.33 -12.40
CA LEU A 410 -4.40 -1.96 -12.81
C LEU A 410 -5.47 -1.43 -13.77
N TYR A 411 -5.93 -2.23 -14.74
CA TYR A 411 -7.01 -1.86 -15.65
C TYR A 411 -8.31 -1.58 -14.90
N CYS A 412 -8.73 -2.49 -13.99
CA CYS A 412 -9.90 -2.28 -13.13
C CYS A 412 -9.74 -0.99 -12.31
N GLY A 413 -8.52 -0.72 -11.85
CA GLY A 413 -8.12 0.49 -11.17
C GLY A 413 -8.35 1.77 -11.95
N LEU A 414 -7.73 1.84 -13.14
CA LEU A 414 -7.85 2.96 -14.06
C LEU A 414 -9.29 3.18 -14.48
N TYR A 415 -10.01 2.10 -14.84
CA TYR A 415 -11.42 2.18 -15.20
C TYR A 415 -12.24 2.80 -14.06
N PHE A 416 -12.09 2.29 -12.84
CA PHE A 416 -12.83 2.79 -11.68
C PHE A 416 -12.50 4.25 -11.38
N PHE A 417 -11.22 4.61 -11.35
CA PHE A 417 -10.78 5.98 -11.07
C PHE A 417 -11.28 6.97 -12.12
N VAL A 418 -11.15 6.65 -13.42
CA VAL A 418 -11.61 7.53 -14.51
C VAL A 418 -13.12 7.75 -14.45
N ASN A 419 -13.91 6.70 -14.25
CA ASN A 419 -15.37 6.84 -14.14
C ASN A 419 -15.77 7.63 -12.88
N LEU A 420 -15.09 7.40 -11.75
CA LEU A 420 -15.32 8.16 -10.52
C LEU A 420 -15.00 9.66 -10.73
N THR A 421 -13.90 9.98 -11.41
CA THR A 421 -13.55 11.38 -11.77
C THR A 421 -14.51 12.01 -12.79
N ALA A 422 -15.25 11.19 -13.53
CA ALA A 422 -16.25 11.64 -14.51
C ALA A 422 -17.67 11.77 -13.91
N GLY A 423 -17.85 11.51 -12.61
CA GLY A 423 -19.12 11.69 -11.92
C GLY A 423 -19.87 10.41 -11.56
N ALA A 424 -19.34 9.24 -11.90
CA ALA A 424 -19.95 7.99 -11.44
C ALA A 424 -19.90 7.87 -9.91
N THR A 425 -20.88 7.18 -9.33
CA THR A 425 -20.83 6.78 -7.91
C THR A 425 -19.80 5.66 -7.69
N TYR A 426 -19.27 5.52 -6.46
CA TYR A 426 -18.44 4.36 -6.09
C TYR A 426 -19.23 3.04 -6.05
N TRP A 427 -20.56 3.12 -6.16
CA TRP A 427 -21.48 2.00 -6.42
C TRP A 427 -21.63 1.66 -7.92
N MET A 428 -20.67 2.04 -8.77
CA MET A 428 -20.74 1.73 -10.20
C MET A 428 -20.72 0.22 -10.49
N LYS A 429 -21.52 -0.19 -11.47
CA LYS A 429 -21.68 -1.59 -11.90
C LYS A 429 -20.65 -2.07 -12.93
#